data_AF-A0A1Q8L9J7-F1
#
_entry.id   AF-A0A1Q8L9J7-F1
#
_cell.length_a   1.000
_cell.length_b   1.000
_cell.length_c   1.000
_cell.angle_alpha   90.00
_cell.angle_beta   90.00
_cell.angle_gamma   90.00
#
_symmetry.space_group_name_H-M   'P 1'
#
loop_
_entity.id
_entity.type
_entity.pdbx_description
1 polymer ?
#
loop_
_entity_poly.entity_id
_entity_poly.type
_entity_poly.pdbx_seq_one_letter_code
_entity_poly.pdbx_strand_id
1 'polypeptide(L)'
;MGEPGQSWSRRGLLVGGAVVGAGLVLPGRAFAGPPPATDPAPPATDPVPGPSAVPGPDGMPGPAGAGPLVEGVPIPFIARCFEWGARKPKSAPKIWDRRPIRILVHHTAGANTTDYSVGAAHRMARAIQNYHMDRNGWLDSGQHFTISRGGHVLEGRLWSLGELNGGRRVVEGAHSPGQNVIAIGIENEGTYMGVDPTPALWNLLRITCAYICLRYGIAPTELYGHRDYRNTLCPGDRLYAALPRLRREVAGLLGRRLSRTEATKASWPLLRTGDRGPIVEAAQYLLRDAGSLTGKPDGRFDDRTAAAVSEFQRAHRADDVNGLLGGETWPELARTVRAGAEGDAARAVEVLAAARRVESVPDVVDHPQWQKLLGTSGSPVPDAHDPQGVLNR
;
A
#
# COMPACT_ATOMS: atom_id res chain seq x y z
N MET A 1 -55.44 -16.75 -0.35
CA MET A 1 -54.65 -15.60 -0.85
C MET A 1 -53.83 -15.10 0.31
N GLY A 2 -52.51 -14.98 0.14
CA GLY A 2 -51.63 -14.48 1.19
C GLY A 2 -50.30 -14.05 0.58
N GLU A 3 -49.98 -12.76 0.70
CA GLU A 3 -48.67 -12.20 0.39
C GLU A 3 -48.00 -11.72 1.68
N PRO A 4 -46.68 -11.93 1.85
CA PRO A 4 -45.91 -11.28 2.91
C PRO A 4 -45.39 -9.92 2.43
N GLY A 5 -45.66 -8.87 3.22
CA GLY A 5 -45.28 -7.49 2.89
C GLY A 5 -43.80 -7.16 3.12
N GLN A 6 -43.30 -6.19 2.34
CA GLN A 6 -41.96 -5.61 2.49
C GLN A 6 -41.86 -4.75 3.77
N SER A 7 -40.78 -4.89 4.54
CA SER A 7 -40.46 -3.99 5.65
C SER A 7 -39.51 -2.87 5.20
N TRP A 8 -40.04 -1.65 5.13
CA TRP A 8 -39.25 -0.44 4.89
C TRP A 8 -38.89 0.24 6.22
N SER A 9 -37.60 0.46 6.47
CA SER A 9 -37.12 1.18 7.66
C SER A 9 -37.30 2.69 7.49
N ARG A 10 -38.00 3.33 8.44
CA ARG A 10 -38.38 4.75 8.39
C ARG A 10 -37.32 5.67 8.98
N ARG A 11 -36.87 6.68 8.22
CA ARG A 11 -36.55 8.04 8.75
C ARG A 11 -36.85 9.13 7.69
N GLY A 12 -37.98 9.84 7.85
CA GLY A 12 -38.23 11.14 7.20
C GLY A 12 -37.51 12.27 7.96
N LEU A 13 -37.12 13.40 7.34
CA LEU A 13 -37.96 14.55 6.91
C LEU A 13 -38.76 15.16 8.09
N LEU A 14 -38.83 16.47 8.37
CA LEU A 14 -38.36 17.74 7.75
C LEU A 14 -37.70 18.63 8.87
N VAL A 15 -37.32 19.92 8.76
CA VAL A 15 -37.60 21.08 7.85
C VAL A 15 -36.29 21.87 7.61
N GLY A 16 -36.29 22.83 6.67
CA GLY A 16 -35.15 23.68 6.31
C GLY A 16 -34.93 24.97 7.13
N GLY A 17 -33.83 25.66 6.80
CA GLY A 17 -33.43 26.97 7.30
C GLY A 17 -32.09 27.37 6.69
N ALA A 18 -32.09 28.34 5.77
CA ALA A 18 -30.87 28.74 5.06
C ALA A 18 -30.02 29.72 5.90
N VAL A 19 -28.75 29.38 6.11
CA VAL A 19 -27.69 30.35 6.47
C VAL A 19 -26.47 30.04 5.62
N VAL A 20 -25.96 31.06 4.93
CA VAL A 20 -24.73 30.97 4.13
C VAL A 20 -23.53 30.87 5.07
N GLY A 21 -22.82 29.75 5.02
CA GLY A 21 -21.57 29.55 5.75
C GLY A 21 -20.63 28.65 4.94
N ALA A 22 -19.62 29.25 4.30
CA ALA A 22 -18.66 28.55 3.47
C ALA A 22 -17.65 27.74 4.32
N GLY A 23 -18.12 26.64 4.91
CA GLY A 23 -17.30 25.66 5.62
C GLY A 23 -16.67 24.67 4.65
N LEU A 24 -15.45 24.94 4.19
CA LEU A 24 -14.71 24.05 3.30
C LEU A 24 -14.23 22.80 4.06
N VAL A 25 -15.05 21.73 4.06
CA VAL A 25 -14.62 20.41 4.56
C VAL A 25 -13.60 19.85 3.57
N LEU A 26 -12.32 19.89 3.94
CA LEU A 26 -11.23 19.31 3.16
C LEU A 26 -11.29 17.77 3.28
N PRO A 27 -11.52 17.02 2.19
CA PRO A 27 -11.35 15.57 2.23
C PRO A 27 -9.87 15.20 2.42
N GLY A 28 -9.63 14.06 3.06
CA GLY A 28 -8.27 13.55 3.27
C GLY A 28 -7.53 13.42 1.94
N ARG A 29 -6.38 14.09 1.81
CA ARG A 29 -5.56 13.99 0.61
C ARG A 29 -4.87 12.62 0.55
N ALA A 30 -5.41 11.75 -0.29
CA ALA A 30 -4.68 10.63 -0.86
C ALA A 30 -3.30 11.08 -1.41
N PHE A 31 -2.30 10.21 -1.31
CA PHE A 31 -0.91 10.50 -1.62
C PHE A 31 -0.69 10.99 -3.06
N ALA A 32 -0.44 12.30 -3.24
CA ALA A 32 0.02 12.86 -4.50
C ALA A 32 0.91 14.10 -4.27
N GLY A 33 2.19 13.86 -4.00
CA GLY A 33 3.22 14.87 -3.88
C GLY A 33 4.51 14.27 -3.34
N PRO A 34 5.65 14.31 -4.06
CA PRO A 34 6.92 13.92 -3.47
C PRO A 34 7.27 14.87 -2.32
N PRO A 35 7.96 14.41 -1.25
CA PRO A 35 8.65 15.34 -0.37
C PRO A 35 9.64 16.15 -1.22
N PRO A 36 9.75 17.47 -1.03
CA PRO A 36 10.69 18.27 -1.81
C PRO A 36 12.11 17.75 -1.60
N ALA A 37 12.84 17.58 -2.70
CA ALA A 37 14.28 17.53 -2.61
C ALA A 37 14.78 18.92 -2.15
N THR A 38 15.77 18.91 -1.26
CA THR A 38 16.50 20.08 -0.73
C THR A 38 15.67 21.14 0.02
N ASP A 39 15.70 21.07 1.35
CA ASP A 39 15.95 22.26 2.16
C ASP A 39 17.47 22.32 2.47
N PRO A 40 18.10 23.51 2.53
CA PRO A 40 19.45 23.67 3.05
C PRO A 40 19.50 23.34 4.54
N ALA A 41 20.68 22.96 5.05
CA ALA A 41 20.84 22.63 6.46
C ALA A 41 20.53 23.84 7.36
N PRO A 42 19.75 23.68 8.45
CA PRO A 42 19.56 24.75 9.42
C PRO A 42 20.87 25.07 10.14
N PRO A 43 21.07 26.33 10.59
CA PRO A 43 22.23 26.69 11.41
C PRO A 43 22.21 25.90 12.73
N ALA A 44 23.39 25.49 13.19
CA ALA A 44 23.52 24.74 14.44
C ALA A 44 23.11 25.59 15.64
N THR A 45 22.25 25.03 16.49
CA THR A 45 21.92 25.55 17.82
C THR A 45 22.55 24.65 18.88
N ASP A 46 23.05 25.24 19.96
CA ASP A 46 23.88 24.55 20.96
C ASP A 46 23.22 23.32 21.61
N PRO A 47 24.00 22.25 21.91
CA PRO A 47 23.47 21.02 22.49
C PRO A 47 23.14 21.17 23.98
N VAL A 48 21.98 20.67 24.38
CA VAL A 48 21.64 20.43 25.79
C VAL A 48 22.47 19.23 26.30
N PRO A 49 23.18 19.33 27.44
CA PRO A 49 24.07 18.26 27.89
C PRO A 49 23.30 17.05 28.45
N GLY A 50 23.41 15.92 27.76
CA GLY A 50 23.09 14.58 28.28
C GLY A 50 24.35 13.86 28.81
N PRO A 51 24.20 12.86 29.69
CA PRO A 51 25.34 12.28 30.39
C PRO A 51 26.27 11.42 29.50
N SER A 52 27.57 11.75 29.57
CA SER A 52 28.75 10.90 29.38
C SER A 52 28.78 9.89 28.22
N ALA A 53 29.30 10.37 27.09
CA ALA A 53 30.28 9.68 26.23
C ALA A 53 30.12 8.17 25.99
N VAL A 54 29.35 7.83 24.95
CA VAL A 54 29.62 6.66 24.10
C VAL A 54 30.23 7.18 22.79
N PRO A 55 31.32 6.61 22.24
CA PRO A 55 31.98 7.16 21.05
C PRO A 55 31.08 7.18 19.80
N GLY A 56 31.09 8.32 19.09
CA GLY A 56 30.53 8.51 17.75
C GLY A 56 31.44 7.99 16.62
N PRO A 57 31.01 8.08 15.35
CA PRO A 57 31.07 6.90 14.48
C PRO A 57 31.93 7.05 13.21
N ASP A 58 33.07 6.36 13.16
CA ASP A 58 33.90 6.17 11.95
C ASP A 58 34.28 4.68 11.74
N GLY A 59 33.37 3.76 12.09
CA GLY A 59 33.65 2.31 12.07
C GLY A 59 32.45 1.40 11.84
N MET A 60 31.31 1.92 11.39
CA MET A 60 30.17 1.06 11.03
C MET A 60 30.49 0.31 9.72
N PRO A 61 30.48 -1.04 9.71
CA PRO A 61 30.76 -1.78 8.49
C PRO A 61 29.67 -1.49 7.45
N GLY A 62 30.10 -1.14 6.23
CA GLY A 62 29.20 -1.16 5.08
C GLY A 62 28.62 -2.56 4.84
N PRO A 63 27.53 -2.69 4.06
CA PRO A 63 26.78 -3.94 3.93
C PRO A 63 27.52 -4.98 3.06
N ALA A 64 28.59 -5.57 3.61
CA ALA A 64 29.44 -6.58 2.98
C ALA A 64 29.79 -7.77 3.90
N GLY A 65 29.37 -7.73 5.18
CA GLY A 65 29.42 -8.88 6.09
C GLY A 65 28.03 -9.48 6.30
N ALA A 66 27.93 -10.80 6.45
CA ALA A 66 26.71 -11.42 6.95
C ALA A 66 26.50 -10.98 8.40
N GLY A 67 25.45 -10.18 8.65
CA GLY A 67 25.06 -9.78 10.00
C GLY A 67 24.71 -10.98 10.89
N PRO A 68 24.53 -10.75 12.21
CA PRO A 68 24.15 -11.83 13.12
C PRO A 68 22.87 -12.53 12.64
N LEU A 69 22.82 -13.85 12.80
CA LEU A 69 21.68 -14.67 12.40
C LEU A 69 20.78 -14.95 13.61
N VAL A 70 19.47 -15.01 13.39
CA VAL A 70 18.50 -15.64 14.30
C VAL A 70 17.76 -16.73 13.53
N GLU A 71 17.76 -17.96 14.05
CA GLU A 71 17.14 -19.12 13.37
C GLU A 71 17.60 -19.29 11.90
N GLY A 72 18.86 -18.94 11.61
CA GLY A 72 19.45 -18.97 10.26
C GLY A 72 19.12 -17.75 9.38
N VAL A 73 18.24 -16.85 9.82
CA VAL A 73 17.81 -15.64 9.10
C VAL A 73 18.71 -14.46 9.46
N PRO A 74 19.26 -13.69 8.50
CA PRO A 74 20.04 -12.50 8.80
C PRO A 74 19.21 -11.41 9.48
N ILE A 75 19.75 -10.84 10.56
CA ILE A 75 19.18 -9.68 11.25
C ILE A 75 19.67 -8.41 10.51
N PRO A 76 18.78 -7.55 9.97
CA PRO A 76 19.18 -6.26 9.44
C PRO A 76 19.61 -5.31 10.57
N PHE A 77 20.66 -4.52 10.35
CA PHE A 77 20.85 -3.30 11.12
C PHE A 77 19.74 -2.31 10.73
N ILE A 78 19.05 -1.74 11.73
CA ILE A 78 17.98 -0.77 11.55
C ILE A 78 18.31 0.44 12.42
N ALA A 79 18.59 1.58 11.78
CA ALA A 79 18.85 2.84 12.46
C ALA A 79 17.58 3.31 13.18
N ARG A 80 17.65 3.46 14.50
CA ARG A 80 16.58 3.94 15.37
C ARG A 80 16.25 5.39 15.08
N CYS A 81 15.05 5.83 15.46
CA CYS A 81 14.61 7.22 15.29
C CYS A 81 15.65 8.27 15.73
N PHE A 82 16.33 8.08 16.88
CA PHE A 82 17.34 9.05 17.33
C PHE A 82 18.63 9.05 16.50
N GLU A 83 19.02 7.93 15.89
CA GLU A 83 20.28 7.80 15.13
C GLU A 83 20.23 8.59 13.81
N TRP A 84 19.05 8.71 13.20
CA TRP A 84 18.83 9.55 12.02
C TRP A 84 18.32 10.97 12.32
N GLY A 85 18.18 11.32 13.60
CA GLY A 85 17.73 12.64 14.04
C GLY A 85 16.25 12.90 13.81
N ALA A 86 15.39 11.91 14.13
CA ALA A 86 13.95 12.08 14.16
C ALA A 86 13.55 13.18 15.14
N ARG A 87 12.57 14.02 14.75
CA ARG A 87 11.86 14.87 15.71
C ARG A 87 10.86 14.04 16.51
N LYS A 88 10.51 14.53 17.70
CA LYS A 88 9.52 13.91 18.58
C LYS A 88 8.15 13.84 17.87
N PRO A 89 7.42 12.69 17.93
CA PRO A 89 6.07 12.62 17.38
C PRO A 89 5.10 13.53 18.15
N LYS A 90 4.05 14.01 17.49
CA LYS A 90 3.06 14.94 18.09
C LYS A 90 2.32 14.32 19.28
N SER A 91 2.15 13.00 19.28
CA SER A 91 1.56 12.20 20.34
C SER A 91 2.21 10.81 20.37
N ALA A 92 2.00 10.04 21.43
CA ALA A 92 2.49 8.67 21.50
C ALA A 92 1.81 7.79 20.41
N PRO A 93 2.58 7.03 19.60
CA PRO A 93 1.99 6.06 18.68
C PRO A 93 1.14 5.02 19.42
N LYS A 94 -0.02 4.68 18.86
CA LYS A 94 -0.88 3.61 19.40
C LYS A 94 -0.24 2.26 19.12
N ILE A 95 -0.17 1.40 20.13
CA ILE A 95 0.30 0.02 20.02
C ILE A 95 -0.89 -0.91 20.18
N TRP A 96 -1.03 -1.87 19.26
CA TRP A 96 -2.06 -2.91 19.32
C TRP A 96 -1.46 -4.22 19.79
N ASP A 97 -2.09 -4.88 20.78
CA ASP A 97 -1.67 -6.21 21.27
C ASP A 97 -2.12 -7.32 20.29
N ARG A 98 -1.55 -7.27 19.09
CA ARG A 98 -1.75 -8.23 18.01
C ARG A 98 -0.53 -8.28 17.11
N ARG A 99 -0.32 -9.43 16.49
CA ARG A 99 0.65 -9.58 15.40
C ARG A 99 0.09 -8.98 14.10
N PRO A 100 0.91 -8.29 13.29
CA PRO A 100 0.58 -8.03 11.89
C PRO A 100 0.61 -9.36 11.12
N ILE A 101 -0.18 -9.45 10.05
CA ILE A 101 -0.37 -10.67 9.24
C ILE A 101 0.18 -10.54 7.82
N ARG A 102 0.68 -9.36 7.45
CA ARG A 102 1.21 -9.06 6.10
C ARG A 102 2.25 -7.94 6.12
N ILE A 103 3.00 -7.83 5.03
CA ILE A 103 3.93 -6.73 4.76
C ILE A 103 3.45 -5.99 3.51
N LEU A 104 3.37 -4.67 3.57
CA LEU A 104 3.13 -3.82 2.41
C LEU A 104 4.45 -3.16 1.99
N VAL A 105 4.81 -3.33 0.72
CA VAL A 105 5.93 -2.69 0.05
C VAL A 105 5.41 -1.38 -0.55
N HIS A 106 6.07 -0.29 -0.17
CA HIS A 106 5.82 1.07 -0.64
C HIS A 106 7.05 1.65 -1.34
N HIS A 107 6.87 2.77 -2.03
CA HIS A 107 7.96 3.64 -2.46
C HIS A 107 7.70 5.08 -2.02
N THR A 108 8.77 5.79 -1.69
CA THR A 108 8.74 7.13 -1.06
C THR A 108 8.18 8.27 -1.95
N ALA A 109 7.82 7.98 -3.20
CA ALA A 109 7.58 8.93 -4.29
C ALA A 109 8.72 9.91 -4.62
N GLY A 110 9.83 9.91 -3.87
CA GLY A 110 11.03 10.71 -4.14
C GLY A 110 11.80 10.25 -5.38
N ALA A 111 12.76 11.06 -5.84
CA ALA A 111 13.59 10.74 -6.99
C ALA A 111 14.46 9.48 -6.76
N ASN A 112 14.79 8.76 -7.84
CA ASN A 112 15.70 7.61 -7.80
C ASN A 112 17.17 8.07 -7.66
N THR A 113 17.55 8.59 -6.49
CA THR A 113 18.87 9.20 -6.20
C THR A 113 20.05 8.27 -6.48
N THR A 114 21.22 8.87 -6.69
CA THR A 114 22.54 8.21 -6.77
C THR A 114 23.44 8.50 -5.57
N ASP A 115 23.04 9.38 -4.63
CA ASP A 115 23.70 9.53 -3.33
C ASP A 115 23.27 8.38 -2.42
N TYR A 116 24.16 7.40 -2.26
CA TYR A 116 23.94 6.18 -1.48
C TYR A 116 24.48 6.28 -0.04
N SER A 117 24.85 7.48 0.42
CA SER A 117 25.41 7.69 1.76
C SER A 117 24.39 7.49 2.89
N VAL A 118 24.89 7.13 4.08
CA VAL A 118 24.08 7.12 5.32
C VAL A 118 23.49 8.51 5.57
N GLY A 119 24.24 9.57 5.30
CA GLY A 119 23.78 10.96 5.40
C GLY A 119 22.58 11.27 4.50
N ALA A 120 22.55 10.75 3.27
CA ALA A 120 21.40 10.85 2.38
C ALA A 120 20.18 10.10 2.92
N ALA A 121 20.37 8.87 3.38
CA ALA A 121 19.32 8.06 3.97
C ALA A 121 18.68 8.76 5.20
N HIS A 122 19.51 9.38 6.05
CA HIS A 122 19.06 10.15 7.21
C HIS A 122 18.33 11.45 6.78
N ARG A 123 18.81 12.15 5.75
CA ARG A 123 18.12 13.33 5.17
C ARG A 123 16.74 12.95 4.62
N MET A 124 16.64 11.85 3.87
CA MET A 124 15.37 11.34 3.36
C MET A 124 14.39 11.01 4.49
N ALA A 125 14.82 10.28 5.52
CA ALA A 125 13.93 9.90 6.63
C ALA A 125 13.35 11.14 7.34
N ARG A 126 14.17 12.17 7.59
CA ARG A 126 13.69 13.46 8.11
C ARG A 126 12.75 14.17 7.15
N ALA A 127 13.02 14.20 5.84
CA ALA A 127 12.13 14.82 4.86
C ALA A 127 10.75 14.13 4.81
N ILE A 128 10.72 12.80 4.90
CA ILE A 128 9.48 12.01 4.97
C ILE A 128 8.72 12.32 6.28
N GLN A 129 9.41 12.31 7.43
CA GLN A 129 8.79 12.64 8.73
C GLN A 129 8.26 14.08 8.78
N ASN A 130 8.99 15.03 8.18
CA ASN A 130 8.58 16.42 8.04
C ASN A 130 7.29 16.52 7.21
N TYR A 131 7.29 15.98 6.00
CA TYR A 131 6.11 15.94 5.14
C TYR A 131 4.90 15.29 5.83
N HIS A 132 5.08 14.14 6.47
CA HIS A 132 3.99 13.42 7.13
C HIS A 132 3.34 14.19 8.29
N MET A 133 4.11 14.82 9.18
CA MET A 133 3.48 15.53 10.30
C MET A 133 3.10 16.98 9.95
N ASP A 134 3.81 17.66 9.04
CA ASP A 134 3.54 19.08 8.69
C ASP A 134 2.51 19.24 7.58
N ARG A 135 2.48 18.33 6.60
CA ARG A 135 1.58 18.40 5.43
C ARG A 135 0.38 17.48 5.53
N ASN A 136 0.57 16.24 6.00
CA ASN A 136 -0.55 15.31 6.21
C ASN A 136 -1.14 15.42 7.63
N GLY A 137 -0.52 16.19 8.53
CA GLY A 137 -1.00 16.43 9.88
C GLY A 137 -0.74 15.28 10.87
N TRP A 138 -0.17 14.16 10.43
CA TRP A 138 -0.02 12.93 11.23
C TRP A 138 0.86 13.10 12.48
N LEU A 139 0.78 12.14 13.40
CA LEU A 139 1.56 12.15 14.64
C LEU A 139 3.06 11.88 14.42
N ASP A 140 3.40 11.09 13.40
CA ASP A 140 4.75 10.68 13.02
C ASP A 140 4.73 10.20 11.54
N SER A 141 5.87 9.75 11.01
CA SER A 141 5.98 8.96 9.77
C SER A 141 4.84 7.93 9.63
N GLY A 142 4.31 7.72 8.42
CA GLY A 142 3.21 6.77 8.22
C GLY A 142 3.64 5.29 8.21
N GLN A 143 4.87 5.03 7.80
CA GLN A 143 5.48 3.72 7.63
C GLN A 143 6.25 3.26 8.88
N HIS A 144 6.38 1.95 9.05
CA HIS A 144 7.19 1.35 10.13
C HIS A 144 8.69 1.43 9.83
N PHE A 145 9.08 1.17 8.59
CA PHE A 145 10.49 1.14 8.16
C PHE A 145 10.69 1.84 6.81
N THR A 146 11.90 2.31 6.57
CA THR A 146 12.32 2.89 5.29
C THR A 146 13.67 2.31 4.88
N ILE A 147 13.86 2.04 3.59
CA ILE A 147 15.10 1.50 3.02
C ILE A 147 15.59 2.46 1.94
N SER A 148 16.80 2.99 2.12
CA SER A 148 17.44 3.86 1.14
C SER A 148 18.02 3.08 -0.04
N ARG A 149 18.25 3.75 -1.17
CA ARG A 149 18.89 3.18 -2.38
C ARG A 149 20.33 2.71 -2.11
N GLY A 150 20.96 3.20 -1.05
CA GLY A 150 22.24 2.70 -0.55
C GLY A 150 22.15 1.43 0.30
N GLY A 151 20.94 0.93 0.61
CA GLY A 151 20.76 -0.25 1.47
C GLY A 151 20.86 0.06 2.96
N HIS A 152 20.54 1.28 3.39
CA HIS A 152 20.43 1.63 4.81
C HIS A 152 18.97 1.52 5.25
N VAL A 153 18.68 0.73 6.29
CA VAL A 153 17.33 0.54 6.85
C VAL A 153 17.14 1.45 8.06
N LEU A 154 16.02 2.14 8.14
CA LEU A 154 15.69 3.08 9.21
C LEU A 154 14.32 2.77 9.81
N GLU A 155 14.19 2.91 11.13
CA GLU A 155 12.91 2.95 11.85
C GLU A 155 12.18 4.24 11.49
N GLY A 156 11.02 4.12 10.82
CA GLY A 156 10.24 5.26 10.34
C GLY A 156 9.34 5.86 11.42
N ARG A 157 8.41 5.06 11.93
CA ARG A 157 7.51 5.41 13.04
C ARG A 157 8.06 4.89 14.37
N LEU A 158 8.10 5.75 15.37
CA LEU A 158 8.68 5.45 16.69
C LEU A 158 8.11 4.16 17.31
N TRP A 159 9.00 3.38 17.94
CA TRP A 159 8.77 2.07 18.57
C TRP A 159 8.58 0.89 17.60
N SER A 160 8.53 1.09 16.29
CA SER A 160 8.38 0.01 15.31
C SER A 160 9.49 -1.04 15.42
N LEU A 161 10.74 -0.64 15.67
CA LEU A 161 11.86 -1.57 15.88
C LEU A 161 11.71 -2.33 17.21
N GLY A 162 11.23 -1.66 18.25
CA GLY A 162 10.96 -2.28 19.56
C GLY A 162 9.91 -3.38 19.48
N GLU A 163 8.77 -3.09 18.86
CA GLU A 163 7.68 -4.06 18.72
C GLU A 163 8.01 -5.20 17.75
N LEU A 164 8.74 -4.92 16.66
CA LEU A 164 9.34 -5.96 15.81
C LEU A 164 10.29 -6.86 16.62
N ASN A 165 11.10 -6.27 17.49
CA ASN A 165 11.99 -7.02 18.37
C ASN A 165 11.27 -7.77 19.50
N GLY A 166 10.00 -7.46 19.77
CA GLY A 166 9.11 -8.25 20.63
C GLY A 166 8.33 -9.34 19.88
N GLY A 167 8.00 -9.14 18.60
CA GLY A 167 7.30 -10.12 17.75
C GLY A 167 5.86 -10.42 18.16
N ARG A 168 5.23 -9.58 19.00
CA ARG A 168 3.89 -9.83 19.58
C ARG A 168 2.85 -8.77 19.24
N ARG A 169 3.26 -7.51 19.16
CA ARG A 169 2.41 -6.33 19.02
C ARG A 169 2.79 -5.56 17.76
N VAL A 170 1.97 -4.59 17.35
CA VAL A 170 2.28 -3.72 16.21
C VAL A 170 1.96 -2.26 16.55
N VAL A 171 2.83 -1.35 16.13
CA VAL A 171 2.54 0.09 16.15
C VAL A 171 1.56 0.40 15.03
N GLU A 172 0.50 1.16 15.30
CA GLU A 172 -0.44 1.59 14.25
C GLU A 172 0.27 2.49 13.24
N GLY A 173 0.23 2.11 11.97
CA GLY A 173 0.74 2.91 10.85
C GLY A 173 -0.21 4.03 10.43
N ALA A 174 0.19 4.77 9.40
CA ALA A 174 -0.69 5.65 8.61
C ALA A 174 -0.42 5.51 7.09
N HIS A 175 0.23 4.41 6.68
CA HIS A 175 0.71 4.19 5.32
C HIS A 175 -0.37 3.67 4.35
N SER A 176 -1.40 2.97 4.83
CA SER A 176 -2.52 2.48 4.01
C SER A 176 -3.77 2.27 4.87
N PRO A 177 -4.88 3.01 4.62
CA PRO A 177 -6.18 2.73 5.23
C PRO A 177 -6.60 1.27 5.08
N GLY A 178 -7.39 0.76 6.03
CA GLY A 178 -7.75 -0.67 6.14
C GLY A 178 -6.60 -1.60 6.54
N GLN A 179 -5.32 -1.19 6.42
CA GLN A 179 -4.14 -2.04 6.63
C GLN A 179 -3.30 -1.64 7.86
N ASN A 180 -3.39 -0.39 8.32
CA ASN A 180 -2.51 0.23 9.32
C ASN A 180 -2.33 -0.51 10.67
N VAL A 181 -3.22 -1.45 11.01
CA VAL A 181 -3.17 -2.25 12.26
C VAL A 181 -2.92 -3.75 12.03
N ILE A 182 -2.75 -4.16 10.78
CA ILE A 182 -2.51 -5.56 10.36
C ILE A 182 -1.31 -5.74 9.43
N ALA A 183 -0.75 -4.65 8.93
CA ALA A 183 0.39 -4.64 8.02
C ALA A 183 1.61 -3.95 8.63
N ILE A 184 2.80 -4.41 8.23
CA ILE A 184 4.03 -3.62 8.33
C ILE A 184 4.28 -2.93 6.99
N GLY A 185 4.27 -1.59 6.99
CA GLY A 185 4.63 -0.77 5.82
C GLY A 185 6.14 -0.53 5.74
N ILE A 186 6.73 -0.87 4.59
CA ILE A 186 8.15 -0.63 4.28
C ILE A 186 8.27 0.31 3.08
N GLU A 187 8.76 1.52 3.30
CA GLU A 187 9.05 2.49 2.25
C GLU A 187 10.40 2.21 1.58
N ASN A 188 10.45 2.27 0.25
CA ASN A 188 11.67 2.09 -0.54
C ASN A 188 11.98 3.40 -1.28
N GLU A 189 13.18 3.93 -1.09
CA GLU A 189 13.59 5.23 -1.65
C GLU A 189 13.53 5.25 -3.19
N GLY A 190 12.78 6.17 -3.78
CA GLY A 190 12.62 6.28 -5.23
C GLY A 190 11.17 6.20 -5.74
N THR A 191 11.04 6.01 -7.06
CA THR A 191 9.75 5.92 -7.77
C THR A 191 9.44 4.55 -8.37
N TYR A 192 10.46 3.79 -8.78
CA TYR A 192 10.34 2.46 -9.40
C TYR A 192 9.34 2.30 -10.56
N MET A 193 8.97 3.39 -11.22
CA MET A 193 8.07 3.35 -12.39
C MET A 193 8.75 2.68 -13.60
N GLY A 194 9.96 3.12 -13.96
CA GLY A 194 10.72 2.60 -15.12
C GLY A 194 12.08 1.99 -14.77
N VAL A 195 12.58 2.19 -13.56
CA VAL A 195 13.91 1.79 -13.09
C VAL A 195 13.76 0.71 -12.01
N ASP A 196 14.65 -0.29 -11.99
CA ASP A 196 14.63 -1.35 -10.98
C ASP A 196 15.25 -0.90 -9.64
N PRO A 197 14.91 -1.56 -8.51
CA PRO A 197 15.63 -1.44 -7.24
C PRO A 197 17.14 -1.60 -7.38
N THR A 198 17.93 -0.80 -6.64
CA THR A 198 19.38 -1.02 -6.58
C THR A 198 19.67 -2.37 -5.92
N PRO A 199 20.81 -3.03 -6.24
CA PRO A 199 21.17 -4.28 -5.59
C PRO A 199 21.24 -4.16 -4.05
N ALA A 200 21.73 -3.03 -3.53
CA ALA A 200 21.82 -2.77 -2.09
C ALA A 200 20.43 -2.66 -1.42
N LEU A 201 19.52 -1.85 -1.99
CA LEU A 201 18.14 -1.74 -1.48
C LEU A 201 17.39 -3.06 -1.59
N TRP A 202 17.50 -3.75 -2.74
CA TRP A 202 16.86 -5.05 -2.93
C TRP A 202 17.36 -6.07 -1.90
N ASN A 203 18.67 -6.09 -1.65
CA ASN A 203 19.28 -6.98 -0.67
C ASN A 203 18.76 -6.72 0.76
N LEU A 204 18.63 -5.46 1.17
CA LEU A 204 18.08 -5.14 2.48
C LEU A 204 16.55 -5.28 2.55
N LEU A 205 15.82 -5.09 1.45
CA LEU A 205 14.38 -5.36 1.40
C LEU A 205 14.08 -6.85 1.64
N ARG A 206 14.76 -7.77 0.94
CA ARG A 206 14.57 -9.21 1.16
C ARG A 206 14.98 -9.64 2.58
N ILE A 207 16.06 -9.09 3.15
CA ILE A 207 16.51 -9.41 4.52
C ILE A 207 15.52 -8.86 5.55
N THR A 208 15.09 -7.61 5.40
CA THR A 208 14.14 -6.96 6.32
C THR A 208 12.78 -7.67 6.30
N CYS A 209 12.27 -8.01 5.11
CA CYS A 209 11.06 -8.82 4.97
C CYS A 209 11.20 -10.21 5.62
N ALA A 210 12.32 -10.91 5.41
CA ALA A 210 12.55 -12.23 6.03
C ALA A 210 12.61 -12.14 7.57
N TYR A 211 13.29 -11.12 8.12
CA TYR A 211 13.32 -10.88 9.55
C TYR A 211 11.91 -10.59 10.11
N ILE A 212 11.15 -9.68 9.48
CA ILE A 212 9.75 -9.39 9.87
C ILE A 212 8.87 -10.64 9.80
N CYS A 213 9.00 -11.44 8.73
CA CYS A 213 8.31 -12.72 8.58
C CYS A 213 8.61 -13.69 9.72
N LEU A 214 9.89 -13.85 10.09
CA LEU A 214 10.29 -14.68 11.22
C LEU A 214 9.70 -14.16 12.54
N ARG A 215 9.92 -12.87 12.85
CA ARG A 215 9.56 -12.28 14.15
C ARG A 215 8.06 -12.34 14.44
N TYR A 216 7.22 -12.16 13.43
CA TYR A 216 5.76 -12.18 13.58
C TYR A 216 5.09 -13.48 13.14
N GLY A 217 5.78 -14.37 12.42
CA GLY A 217 5.18 -15.57 11.82
C GLY A 217 4.37 -15.29 10.55
N ILE A 218 4.69 -14.20 9.83
CA ILE A 218 4.03 -13.84 8.56
C ILE A 218 4.56 -14.76 7.45
N ALA A 219 3.66 -15.43 6.73
CA ALA A 219 4.04 -16.29 5.61
C ALA A 219 4.65 -15.45 4.46
N PRO A 220 5.71 -15.91 3.76
CA PRO A 220 6.32 -15.15 2.65
C PRO A 220 5.41 -14.90 1.46
N THR A 221 4.23 -15.51 1.40
CA THR A 221 3.18 -15.20 0.42
C THR A 221 2.46 -13.89 0.73
N GLU A 222 2.47 -13.43 1.99
CA GLU A 222 1.72 -12.28 2.50
C GLU A 222 2.53 -10.96 2.42
N LEU A 223 3.34 -10.84 1.37
CA LEU A 223 4.00 -9.60 0.97
C LEU A 223 3.23 -9.03 -0.22
N TYR A 224 2.79 -7.78 -0.11
CA TYR A 224 1.93 -7.10 -1.07
C TYR A 224 2.51 -5.72 -1.43
N GLY A 225 2.05 -5.11 -2.51
CA GLY A 225 2.34 -3.71 -2.84
C GLY A 225 1.22 -2.79 -2.36
N HIS A 226 1.49 -1.51 -2.14
CA HIS A 226 0.46 -0.54 -1.72
C HIS A 226 -0.78 -0.53 -2.66
N ARG A 227 -0.57 -0.58 -3.99
CA ARG A 227 -1.64 -0.68 -5.00
C ARG A 227 -2.50 -1.95 -4.97
N ASP A 228 -2.11 -2.99 -4.23
CA ASP A 228 -2.98 -4.16 -4.01
C ASP A 228 -4.23 -3.79 -3.19
N TYR A 229 -4.18 -2.69 -2.44
CA TYR A 229 -5.24 -2.23 -1.53
C TYR A 229 -5.79 -0.83 -1.82
N ARG A 230 -5.06 0.00 -2.59
CA ARG A 230 -5.30 1.45 -2.75
C ARG A 230 -5.24 1.88 -4.22
N ASN A 231 -5.86 3.01 -4.57
CA ASN A 231 -5.80 3.55 -5.93
C ASN A 231 -4.53 4.40 -6.09
N THR A 232 -3.37 3.75 -6.23
CA THR A 232 -2.06 4.43 -6.18
C THR A 232 -1.06 3.86 -7.19
N LEU A 233 -0.13 4.70 -7.65
CA LEU A 233 1.05 4.24 -8.40
C LEU A 233 2.06 3.48 -7.51
N CYS A 234 1.91 3.48 -6.19
CA CYS A 234 2.84 2.84 -5.26
C CYS A 234 2.73 1.29 -5.28
N PRO A 235 3.82 0.48 -5.28
CA PRO A 235 5.25 0.77 -5.07
C PRO A 235 6.05 1.15 -6.34
N GLY A 236 5.40 1.51 -7.45
CA GLY A 236 6.01 1.64 -8.77
C GLY A 236 5.99 0.35 -9.57
N ASP A 237 5.91 0.44 -10.91
CA ASP A 237 5.63 -0.71 -11.77
C ASP A 237 6.75 -1.79 -11.72
N ARG A 238 8.03 -1.40 -11.65
CA ARG A 238 9.16 -2.33 -11.54
C ARG A 238 9.19 -3.06 -10.20
N LEU A 239 9.04 -2.34 -9.10
CA LEU A 239 9.07 -2.91 -7.75
C LEU A 239 7.82 -3.77 -7.50
N TYR A 240 6.66 -3.38 -8.04
CA TYR A 240 5.43 -4.19 -7.99
C TYR A 240 5.59 -5.49 -8.78
N ALA A 241 6.09 -5.44 -10.02
CA ALA A 241 6.37 -6.63 -10.83
C ALA A 241 7.40 -7.58 -10.18
N ALA A 242 8.26 -7.06 -9.31
CA ALA A 242 9.23 -7.84 -8.56
C ALA A 242 8.65 -8.58 -7.34
N LEU A 243 7.41 -8.33 -6.91
CA LEU A 243 6.83 -8.97 -5.71
C LEU A 243 6.87 -10.52 -5.75
N PRO A 244 6.52 -11.23 -6.84
CA PRO A 244 6.66 -12.69 -6.89
C PRO A 244 8.11 -13.18 -6.78
N ARG A 245 9.10 -12.36 -7.14
CA ARG A 245 10.52 -12.64 -6.90
C ARG A 245 10.87 -12.45 -5.43
N LEU A 246 10.44 -11.34 -4.82
CA LEU A 246 10.65 -11.03 -3.41
C LEU A 246 10.11 -12.14 -2.51
N ARG A 247 8.87 -12.58 -2.73
CA ARG A 247 8.23 -13.69 -1.97
C ARG A 247 9.07 -14.97 -1.99
N ARG A 248 9.64 -15.35 -3.14
CA ARG A 248 10.52 -16.54 -3.27
C ARG A 248 11.88 -16.35 -2.58
N GLU A 249 12.50 -15.18 -2.71
CA GLU A 249 13.80 -14.90 -2.08
C GLU A 249 13.68 -14.79 -0.55
N VAL A 250 12.60 -14.22 -0.05
CA VAL A 250 12.24 -14.17 1.38
C VAL A 250 11.97 -15.58 1.91
N ALA A 251 11.23 -16.41 1.17
CA ALA A 251 11.05 -17.82 1.53
C ALA A 251 12.41 -18.56 1.60
N GLY A 252 13.30 -18.34 0.64
CA GLY A 252 14.64 -18.92 0.62
C GLY A 252 15.49 -18.55 1.84
N LEU A 253 15.42 -17.28 2.27
CA LEU A 253 16.06 -16.80 3.52
C LEU A 253 15.46 -17.44 4.79
N LEU A 254 14.23 -17.97 4.72
CA LEU A 254 13.54 -18.68 5.79
C LEU A 254 13.66 -20.21 5.66
N GLY A 255 14.60 -20.71 4.85
CA GLY A 255 14.80 -22.16 4.62
C GLY A 255 13.68 -22.84 3.84
N ARG A 256 12.78 -22.08 3.20
CA ARG A 256 11.61 -22.57 2.45
C ARG A 256 11.77 -22.36 0.95
N ARG A 257 11.14 -23.23 0.16
CA ARG A 257 11.02 -23.05 -1.29
C ARG A 257 9.55 -22.77 -1.63
N LEU A 258 9.30 -21.71 -2.39
CA LEU A 258 8.00 -21.46 -3.02
C LEU A 258 8.11 -21.69 -4.52
N SER A 259 7.10 -22.36 -5.09
CA SER A 259 6.89 -22.46 -6.52
C SER A 259 6.58 -21.08 -7.15
N ARG A 260 6.55 -21.02 -8.49
CA ARG A 260 6.09 -19.81 -9.18
C ARG A 260 4.62 -19.51 -8.86
N THR A 261 3.77 -20.51 -8.77
CA THR A 261 2.33 -20.38 -8.49
C THR A 261 2.07 -19.83 -7.09
N GLU A 262 2.67 -20.40 -6.04
CA GLU A 262 2.49 -19.93 -4.65
C GLU A 262 3.00 -18.50 -4.44
N ALA A 263 4.05 -18.10 -5.16
CA ALA A 263 4.58 -16.74 -5.11
C ALA A 263 3.76 -15.73 -5.94
N THR A 264 2.80 -16.19 -6.74
CA THR A 264 1.97 -15.37 -7.61
C THR A 264 0.63 -15.10 -6.91
N LYS A 265 0.16 -13.85 -6.95
CA LYS A 265 -1.15 -13.45 -6.42
C LYS A 265 -2.03 -12.96 -7.58
N ALA A 266 -3.31 -13.33 -7.54
CA ALA A 266 -4.35 -12.76 -8.37
C ALA A 266 -4.76 -11.43 -7.72
N SER A 267 -4.21 -10.32 -8.19
CA SER A 267 -4.45 -8.98 -7.63
C SER A 267 -5.36 -8.15 -8.52
N TRP A 268 -5.93 -7.10 -7.92
CA TRP A 268 -6.63 -6.04 -8.61
C TRP A 268 -5.63 -5.25 -9.49
N PRO A 269 -5.77 -5.24 -10.83
CA PRO A 269 -4.83 -4.56 -11.71
C PRO A 269 -5.01 -3.04 -11.60
N LEU A 270 -3.92 -2.29 -11.55
CA LEU A 270 -3.98 -0.82 -11.63
C LEU A 270 -4.23 -0.38 -13.07
N LEU A 271 -5.33 0.35 -13.31
CA LEU A 271 -5.60 1.04 -14.58
C LEU A 271 -5.45 2.56 -14.42
N ARG A 272 -4.94 3.21 -15.46
CA ARG A 272 -4.64 4.65 -15.53
C ARG A 272 -4.65 5.17 -16.96
N THR A 273 -4.67 6.49 -17.13
CA THR A 273 -4.63 7.14 -18.45
C THR A 273 -3.49 6.63 -19.32
N GLY A 274 -3.84 6.20 -20.54
CA GLY A 274 -2.93 5.59 -21.51
C GLY A 274 -3.06 4.07 -21.64
N ASP A 275 -3.58 3.37 -20.61
CA ASP A 275 -3.77 1.93 -20.65
C ASP A 275 -4.85 1.53 -21.69
N ARG A 276 -4.73 0.32 -22.25
CA ARG A 276 -5.63 -0.19 -23.30
C ARG A 276 -5.87 -1.68 -23.21
N GLY A 277 -6.99 -2.14 -23.76
CA GLY A 277 -7.32 -3.55 -23.97
C GLY A 277 -8.50 -4.05 -23.14
N PRO A 278 -8.71 -5.39 -23.07
CA PRO A 278 -9.95 -5.98 -22.56
C PRO A 278 -10.21 -5.73 -21.07
N ILE A 279 -9.16 -5.51 -20.27
CA ILE A 279 -9.33 -5.15 -18.84
C ILE A 279 -9.91 -3.73 -18.71
N VAL A 280 -9.50 -2.81 -19.57
CA VAL A 280 -10.06 -1.45 -19.64
C VAL A 280 -11.49 -1.48 -20.18
N GLU A 281 -11.75 -2.30 -21.20
CA GLU A 281 -13.10 -2.45 -21.76
C GLU A 281 -14.07 -3.04 -20.72
N ALA A 282 -13.65 -4.06 -19.97
CA ALA A 282 -14.42 -4.61 -18.84
C ALA A 282 -14.64 -3.58 -17.72
N ALA A 283 -13.63 -2.77 -17.38
CA ALA A 283 -13.80 -1.66 -16.44
C ALA A 283 -14.82 -0.62 -16.93
N GLN A 284 -14.77 -0.23 -18.21
CA GLN A 284 -15.74 0.68 -18.81
C GLN A 284 -17.16 0.10 -18.81
N TYR A 285 -17.32 -1.20 -19.08
CA TYR A 285 -18.61 -1.88 -18.91
C TYR A 285 -19.12 -1.76 -17.46
N LEU A 286 -18.31 -2.10 -16.46
CA LEU A 286 -18.72 -2.00 -15.05
C LEU A 286 -19.00 -0.56 -14.59
N LEU A 287 -18.24 0.43 -15.08
CA LEU A 287 -18.50 1.85 -14.80
C LEU A 287 -19.82 2.33 -15.39
N ARG A 288 -20.24 1.77 -16.53
CA ARG A 288 -21.53 2.04 -17.18
C ARG A 288 -22.68 1.33 -16.47
N ASP A 289 -22.46 0.09 -16.01
CA ASP A 289 -23.36 -0.66 -15.13
C ASP A 289 -23.65 0.12 -13.83
N ALA A 290 -22.61 0.74 -13.25
CA ALA A 290 -22.70 1.62 -12.09
C ALA A 290 -23.21 3.06 -12.39
N GLY A 291 -23.57 3.37 -13.65
CA GLY A 291 -24.10 4.67 -14.07
C GLY A 291 -23.08 5.82 -14.17
N SER A 292 -21.81 5.58 -13.84
CA SER A 292 -20.72 6.57 -13.83
C SER A 292 -20.07 6.84 -15.20
N LEU A 293 -20.32 5.98 -16.20
CA LEU A 293 -19.82 6.15 -17.57
C LEU A 293 -20.98 6.11 -18.57
N THR A 294 -20.91 6.98 -19.59
CA THR A 294 -21.85 6.98 -20.71
C THR A 294 -21.15 6.68 -22.05
N GLY A 295 -21.94 6.24 -23.04
CA GLY A 295 -21.47 5.87 -24.37
C GLY A 295 -21.01 4.41 -24.47
N LYS A 296 -20.20 4.11 -25.49
CA LYS A 296 -19.68 2.76 -25.75
C LYS A 296 -18.33 2.55 -25.03
N PRO A 297 -18.09 1.38 -24.41
CA PRO A 297 -16.75 0.89 -24.13
C PRO A 297 -15.93 0.73 -25.41
N ASP A 298 -14.65 1.07 -25.34
CA ASP A 298 -13.71 1.07 -26.45
C ASP A 298 -12.32 0.51 -26.08
N GLY A 299 -12.14 0.11 -24.81
CA GLY A 299 -10.90 -0.45 -24.29
C GLY A 299 -9.76 0.58 -24.22
N ARG A 300 -10.05 1.88 -24.07
CA ARG A 300 -9.06 2.95 -23.93
C ARG A 300 -9.27 3.71 -22.62
N PHE A 301 -8.24 3.74 -21.78
CA PHE A 301 -8.30 4.52 -20.54
C PHE A 301 -7.88 5.94 -20.87
N ASP A 302 -8.87 6.74 -21.23
CA ASP A 302 -8.79 8.14 -21.61
C ASP A 302 -9.30 9.05 -20.47
N ASP A 303 -9.31 10.36 -20.69
CA ASP A 303 -9.79 11.33 -19.68
C ASP A 303 -11.28 11.14 -19.35
N ARG A 304 -12.10 10.65 -20.31
CA ARG A 304 -13.49 10.24 -20.06
C ARG A 304 -13.55 9.10 -19.05
N THR A 305 -12.73 8.06 -19.25
CA THR A 305 -12.68 6.89 -18.36
C THR A 305 -12.12 7.28 -16.98
N ALA A 306 -11.09 8.11 -16.91
CA ALA A 306 -10.54 8.63 -15.65
C ALA A 306 -11.55 9.51 -14.88
N ALA A 307 -12.35 10.31 -15.59
CA ALA A 307 -13.43 11.10 -15.00
C ALA A 307 -14.54 10.21 -14.43
N ALA A 308 -14.98 9.18 -15.17
CA ALA A 308 -15.97 8.21 -14.70
C ALA A 308 -15.49 7.45 -13.45
N VAL A 309 -14.23 7.00 -13.42
CA VAL A 309 -13.62 6.39 -12.22
C VAL A 309 -13.63 7.37 -11.05
N SER A 310 -13.30 8.64 -11.28
CA SER A 310 -13.35 9.68 -10.24
C SER A 310 -14.77 9.96 -9.74
N GLU A 311 -15.77 9.86 -10.60
CA GLU A 311 -17.20 10.00 -10.23
C GLU A 311 -17.66 8.82 -9.38
N PHE A 312 -17.37 7.60 -9.82
CA PHE A 312 -17.62 6.38 -9.05
C PHE A 312 -16.96 6.42 -7.66
N GLN A 313 -15.68 6.82 -7.59
CA GLN A 313 -14.95 6.99 -6.33
C GLN A 313 -15.64 7.96 -5.35
N ARG A 314 -16.18 9.08 -5.84
CA ARG A 314 -16.95 10.03 -5.01
C ARG A 314 -18.28 9.44 -4.55
N ALA A 315 -19.01 8.76 -5.43
CA ALA A 315 -20.29 8.14 -5.10
C ALA A 315 -20.13 7.05 -4.02
N HIS A 316 -19.07 6.25 -4.11
CA HIS A 316 -18.74 5.18 -3.15
C HIS A 316 -17.92 5.65 -1.93
N ARG A 317 -17.56 6.94 -1.83
CA ARG A 317 -16.78 7.52 -0.73
C ARG A 317 -15.41 6.87 -0.50
N ALA A 318 -14.74 6.45 -1.57
CA ALA A 318 -13.35 5.99 -1.54
C ALA A 318 -12.42 7.08 -0.95
N ASP A 319 -11.37 6.72 -0.20
CA ASP A 319 -10.45 7.76 0.27
C ASP A 319 -9.52 8.25 -0.88
N ASP A 320 -9.24 7.41 -1.88
CA ASP A 320 -8.46 7.80 -3.07
C ASP A 320 -9.36 8.19 -4.25
N VAL A 321 -9.86 9.43 -4.24
CA VAL A 321 -10.57 10.04 -5.39
C VAL A 321 -9.55 10.67 -6.35
N ASN A 322 -9.05 9.91 -7.32
CA ASN A 322 -7.98 10.36 -8.22
C ASN A 322 -8.04 9.82 -9.67
N GLY A 323 -9.06 9.04 -10.03
CA GLY A 323 -9.22 8.52 -11.39
C GLY A 323 -8.32 7.34 -11.75
N LEU A 324 -7.46 6.87 -10.83
CA LEU A 324 -6.78 5.58 -10.93
C LEU A 324 -7.75 4.47 -10.50
N LEU A 325 -7.85 3.38 -11.25
CA LEU A 325 -8.72 2.26 -10.90
C LEU A 325 -7.84 1.11 -10.36
N GLY A 326 -7.77 0.96 -9.04
CA GLY A 326 -6.87 0.03 -8.35
C GLY A 326 -7.54 -0.74 -7.22
N GLY A 327 -6.75 -1.17 -6.22
CA GLY A 327 -7.18 -2.09 -5.16
C GLY A 327 -8.26 -1.58 -4.20
N GLU A 328 -8.60 -0.28 -4.24
CA GLU A 328 -9.75 0.28 -3.50
C GLU A 328 -11.00 0.34 -4.38
N THR A 329 -10.88 0.73 -5.66
CA THR A 329 -12.05 0.84 -6.55
C THR A 329 -12.54 -0.49 -7.11
N TRP A 330 -11.65 -1.44 -7.41
CA TRP A 330 -12.07 -2.72 -7.99
C TRP A 330 -13.04 -3.54 -7.11
N PRO A 331 -12.83 -3.72 -5.79
CA PRO A 331 -13.78 -4.43 -4.93
C PRO A 331 -15.20 -3.85 -4.96
N GLU A 332 -15.33 -2.53 -5.01
CA GLU A 332 -16.63 -1.84 -5.05
C GLU A 332 -17.28 -1.94 -6.43
N LEU A 333 -16.47 -1.92 -7.51
CA LEU A 333 -16.93 -1.94 -8.90
C LEU A 333 -17.25 -3.35 -9.41
N ALA A 334 -16.50 -4.36 -8.97
CA ALA A 334 -16.57 -5.74 -9.44
C ALA A 334 -17.63 -6.57 -8.69
N ARG A 335 -18.89 -6.10 -8.70
CA ARG A 335 -20.02 -6.77 -8.05
C ARG A 335 -20.18 -8.23 -8.49
N THR A 336 -20.81 -9.06 -7.64
CA THR A 336 -21.09 -10.46 -7.98
C THR A 336 -21.97 -10.58 -9.23
N VAL A 337 -21.51 -11.34 -10.22
CA VAL A 337 -22.27 -11.72 -11.42
C VAL A 337 -22.64 -13.20 -11.33
N ARG A 338 -23.82 -13.58 -11.84
CA ARG A 338 -24.29 -14.97 -11.89
C ARG A 338 -24.50 -15.41 -13.34
N ALA A 339 -24.43 -16.71 -13.61
CA ALA A 339 -24.79 -17.27 -14.91
C ALA A 339 -26.21 -16.85 -15.31
N GLY A 340 -26.39 -16.53 -16.60
CA GLY A 340 -27.65 -15.99 -17.13
C GLY A 340 -27.94 -14.53 -16.76
N ALA A 341 -27.05 -13.82 -16.06
CA ALA A 341 -27.16 -12.37 -15.94
C ALA A 341 -26.97 -11.70 -17.31
N GLU A 342 -27.78 -10.68 -17.57
CA GLU A 342 -27.67 -9.84 -18.77
C GLU A 342 -27.07 -8.46 -18.42
N GLY A 343 -26.76 -7.67 -19.44
CA GLY A 343 -26.25 -6.30 -19.28
C GLY A 343 -24.74 -6.21 -19.11
N ASP A 344 -24.29 -5.06 -18.61
CA ASP A 344 -22.88 -4.65 -18.74
C ASP A 344 -21.94 -5.42 -17.82
N ALA A 345 -22.32 -5.74 -16.59
CA ALA A 345 -21.50 -6.59 -15.74
C ALA A 345 -21.29 -8.01 -16.32
N ALA A 346 -22.29 -8.57 -17.00
CA ALA A 346 -22.14 -9.85 -17.72
C ALA A 346 -21.20 -9.69 -18.93
N ARG A 347 -21.34 -8.60 -19.68
CA ARG A 347 -20.46 -8.28 -20.82
C ARG A 347 -19.00 -8.07 -20.42
N ALA A 348 -18.75 -7.49 -19.25
CA ALA A 348 -17.41 -7.38 -18.67
C ALA A 348 -16.79 -8.77 -18.38
N VAL A 349 -17.58 -9.72 -17.85
CA VAL A 349 -17.15 -11.11 -17.65
C VAL A 349 -16.82 -11.79 -19.00
N GLU A 350 -17.68 -11.65 -20.00
CA GLU A 350 -17.46 -12.22 -21.35
C GLU A 350 -16.16 -11.71 -22.00
N VAL A 351 -15.92 -10.39 -21.95
CA VAL A 351 -14.70 -9.75 -22.49
C VAL A 351 -13.44 -10.32 -21.83
N LEU A 352 -13.43 -10.45 -20.50
CA LEU A 352 -12.28 -11.02 -19.78
C LEU A 352 -12.13 -12.52 -20.05
N ALA A 353 -13.22 -13.28 -20.08
CA ALA A 353 -13.20 -14.72 -20.35
C ALA A 353 -12.61 -15.02 -21.73
N ALA A 354 -13.07 -14.29 -22.76
CA ALA A 354 -12.53 -14.39 -24.12
C ALA A 354 -11.05 -13.98 -24.19
N ALA A 355 -10.67 -12.87 -23.54
CA ALA A 355 -9.28 -12.41 -23.49
C ALA A 355 -8.33 -13.40 -22.79
N ARG A 356 -8.82 -14.08 -21.74
CA ARG A 356 -8.09 -15.09 -20.98
C ARG A 356 -8.09 -16.48 -21.64
N ARG A 357 -8.99 -16.72 -22.59
CA ARG A 357 -9.27 -18.04 -23.19
C ARG A 357 -9.60 -19.09 -22.12
N VAL A 358 -10.43 -18.74 -21.14
CA VAL A 358 -10.94 -19.72 -20.18
C VAL A 358 -11.92 -20.66 -20.89
N GLU A 359 -11.84 -21.95 -20.59
CA GLU A 359 -12.72 -22.98 -21.18
C GLU A 359 -14.18 -22.81 -20.73
N SER A 360 -14.38 -22.35 -19.50
CA SER A 360 -15.68 -21.99 -18.94
C SER A 360 -15.54 -20.88 -17.90
N VAL A 361 -16.64 -20.17 -17.65
CA VAL A 361 -16.78 -19.21 -16.54
C VAL A 361 -17.63 -19.88 -15.45
N PRO A 362 -17.28 -19.76 -14.16
CA PRO A 362 -18.11 -20.29 -13.07
C PRO A 362 -19.50 -19.64 -13.00
N ASP A 363 -20.49 -20.38 -12.49
CA ASP A 363 -21.88 -19.91 -12.31
C ASP A 363 -22.01 -18.66 -11.42
N VAL A 364 -21.00 -18.38 -10.60
CA VAL A 364 -20.88 -17.18 -9.77
C VAL A 364 -19.48 -16.60 -9.94
N VAL A 365 -19.42 -15.35 -10.41
CA VAL A 365 -18.19 -14.55 -10.47
C VAL A 365 -18.23 -13.56 -9.31
N ASP A 366 -17.54 -13.91 -8.23
CA ASP A 366 -17.30 -13.10 -7.04
C ASP A 366 -15.87 -12.51 -7.05
N HIS A 367 -15.45 -11.79 -5.99
CA HIS A 367 -14.13 -11.11 -5.95
C HIS A 367 -12.96 -12.07 -6.25
N PRO A 368 -12.86 -13.28 -5.66
CA PRO A 368 -11.87 -14.29 -6.03
C PRO A 368 -11.83 -14.68 -7.51
N GLN A 369 -12.98 -14.73 -8.20
CA GLN A 369 -13.02 -15.06 -9.63
C GLN A 369 -12.73 -13.83 -10.50
N TRP A 370 -13.23 -12.64 -10.13
CA TRP A 370 -12.86 -11.37 -10.76
C TRP A 370 -11.35 -11.16 -10.75
N GLN A 371 -10.68 -11.35 -9.62
CA GLN A 371 -9.22 -11.23 -9.52
C GLN A 371 -8.46 -12.21 -10.44
N LYS A 372 -9.00 -13.41 -10.71
CA LYS A 372 -8.38 -14.35 -11.67
C LYS A 372 -8.61 -13.95 -13.13
N LEU A 373 -9.79 -13.42 -13.45
CA LEU A 373 -10.14 -12.91 -14.78
C LEU A 373 -9.35 -11.63 -15.11
N LEU A 374 -9.21 -10.72 -14.15
CA LEU A 374 -8.50 -9.45 -14.26
C LEU A 374 -6.96 -9.61 -14.12
N GLY A 375 -6.50 -10.46 -13.20
CA GLY A 375 -5.11 -10.53 -12.74
C GLY A 375 -4.29 -11.68 -13.32
N THR A 376 -3.55 -12.41 -12.47
CA THR A 376 -2.76 -13.59 -12.88
C THR A 376 -3.31 -14.85 -12.21
N SER A 377 -2.85 -16.04 -12.62
CA SER A 377 -3.30 -17.34 -12.10
C SER A 377 -2.74 -17.66 -10.70
N GLY A 378 -2.78 -16.69 -9.78
CA GLY A 378 -2.30 -16.80 -8.41
C GLY A 378 -3.42 -16.95 -7.38
N SER A 379 -3.07 -17.00 -6.09
CA SER A 379 -4.07 -16.91 -5.02
C SER A 379 -4.65 -15.49 -4.95
N PRO A 380 -5.97 -15.33 -4.76
CA PRO A 380 -6.62 -14.04 -4.49
C PRO A 380 -5.91 -13.18 -3.44
N VAL A 381 -5.93 -11.86 -3.63
CA VAL A 381 -5.57 -10.87 -2.61
C VAL A 381 -6.81 -10.59 -1.75
N PRO A 382 -6.76 -10.73 -0.41
CA PRO A 382 -7.88 -10.35 0.45
C PRO A 382 -8.16 -8.85 0.37
N ASP A 383 -9.44 -8.45 0.42
CA ASP A 383 -9.83 -7.04 0.31
C ASP A 383 -9.36 -6.16 1.49
N ALA A 384 -9.43 -4.84 1.30
CA ALA A 384 -8.98 -3.84 2.26
C ALA A 384 -10.01 -3.61 3.38
N HIS A 385 -9.95 -4.42 4.44
CA HIS A 385 -10.81 -4.26 5.62
C HIS A 385 -10.02 -4.15 6.92
N ASP A 386 -10.36 -3.14 7.72
CA ASP A 386 -9.92 -3.07 9.10
C ASP A 386 -10.52 -4.25 9.91
N PRO A 387 -9.77 -4.84 10.84
CA PRO A 387 -10.30 -5.84 11.76
C PRO A 387 -11.49 -5.33 12.57
N GLN A 388 -12.38 -6.26 12.95
CA GLN A 388 -13.42 -6.01 13.94
C GLN A 388 -12.81 -5.40 15.22
N GLY A 389 -13.46 -4.36 15.76
CA GLY A 389 -13.00 -3.60 16.93
C GLY A 389 -12.16 -2.34 16.62
N VAL A 390 -11.89 -2.02 15.35
CA VAL A 390 -11.10 -0.83 14.93
C VAL A 390 -12.00 0.36 14.54
N LEU A 391 -13.32 0.16 14.44
CA LEU A 391 -14.29 1.08 13.82
C LEU A 391 -14.54 2.42 14.55
N ASN A 392 -13.90 2.66 15.71
CA ASN A 392 -13.89 3.97 16.36
C ASN A 392 -12.56 4.67 16.06
N ARG A 393 -12.50 5.36 14.92
CA ARG A 393 -11.43 6.28 14.52
C ARG A 393 -11.87 7.73 14.67
#